data_AF-A0A525BXJ1-F1
#
_entry.id   AF-A0A525BXJ1-F1
#
_cell.length_a   1.000
_cell.length_b   1.000
_cell.length_c   1.000
_cell.angle_alpha   90.00
_cell.angle_beta   90.00
_cell.angle_gamma   90.00
#
_symmetry.space_group_name_H-M   'P 1'
#
loop_
_entity.id
_entity.type
_entity.pdbx_description
1 polymer ?
#
loop_
_entity_poly.entity_id
_entity_poly.type
_entity_poly.pdbx_seq_one_letter_code
_entity_poly.pdbx_strand_id
1 'polypeptide(L)'
;MNATTVHRTIMLLEKALQMIGAKATSQLIESTGIMINRAMRASERSFHTPEHIFALANPDDPYSILAALFHDIVYFQVDRGFDPQVGQLVEPYIEINADQVRICDKVKQDDRAFWGIASVFGFEPGMTLSPFAGLNEFLSALVMALSLEGIVADPDLLIVAASIEMTIPFRAANKNGKTPAEQLYERIIATNKQFQLGLKEQDCVNAVEKAVIFANSDVENFAEEQVARFLDNTWKLIPETNPALRTFGIFCITDYRTALMKMSGFMDNLNTDSIFASFGKQPPADQLETLRSRSQRNIKIARKYLGLKLIAATILEALAKETGNDVPVAFFMGEAERNPEGLSLANHLPAPESCQSETCQNDSKEADLFSLLAFGRSSESEFDPKSSPLSLFIYCSISEDELADSLQKARSMFSEEISRLDFLKSMPKEMITTIANAIAKVAFTRAKPLGDLVAKL
;
A
#
# COMPACT_ATOMS: atom_id res chain seq x y z
N MET A 1 -26.90 -16.37 -7.77
CA MET A 1 -25.56 -16.97 -7.62
C MET A 1 -24.56 -15.87 -7.90
N ASN A 2 -23.67 -15.55 -6.96
CA ASN A 2 -22.61 -14.58 -7.24
C ASN A 2 -21.63 -15.22 -8.22
N ALA A 3 -21.40 -14.57 -9.36
CA ALA A 3 -20.41 -15.02 -10.33
C ALA A 3 -19.03 -15.09 -9.66
N THR A 4 -18.23 -16.12 -9.98
CA THR A 4 -16.85 -16.20 -9.48
C THR A 4 -16.01 -15.04 -10.03
N THR A 5 -14.90 -14.71 -9.37
CA THR A 5 -14.02 -13.59 -9.75
C THR A 5 -13.57 -13.67 -11.23
N VAL A 6 -13.26 -14.88 -11.72
CA VAL A 6 -12.90 -15.09 -13.13
C VAL A 6 -14.03 -14.74 -14.09
N HIS A 7 -15.27 -15.18 -13.82
CA HIS A 7 -16.41 -14.83 -14.68
C HIS A 7 -16.70 -13.33 -14.64
N ARG A 8 -16.58 -12.69 -13.46
CA ARG A 8 -16.75 -11.24 -13.34
C ARG A 8 -15.70 -10.47 -14.14
N THR A 9 -14.45 -10.92 -14.12
CA THR A 9 -13.35 -10.36 -14.93
C THR A 9 -13.65 -10.48 -16.43
N ILE A 10 -14.05 -11.66 -16.89
CA ILE A 10 -14.42 -11.92 -18.30
C ILE A 10 -15.59 -11.03 -18.73
N MET A 11 -16.65 -10.93 -17.92
CA MET A 11 -17.82 -10.10 -18.23
C MET A 11 -17.47 -8.60 -18.30
N LEU A 12 -16.58 -8.11 -17.42
CA LEU A 12 -16.12 -6.72 -17.47
C LEU A 12 -15.32 -6.45 -18.74
N LEU A 13 -14.41 -7.35 -19.10
CA LEU A 13 -13.63 -7.24 -20.32
C LEU A 13 -14.53 -7.23 -21.57
N GLU A 14 -15.46 -8.19 -21.65
CA GLU A 14 -16.44 -8.26 -22.74
C GLU A 14 -17.24 -6.95 -22.85
N LYS A 15 -17.77 -6.46 -21.72
CA LYS A 15 -18.56 -5.23 -21.68
C LYS A 15 -17.75 -4.04 -22.19
N ALA A 16 -16.52 -3.85 -21.72
CA ALA A 16 -15.67 -2.73 -22.13
C ALA A 16 -15.37 -2.75 -23.64
N LEU A 17 -15.02 -3.94 -24.17
CA LEU A 17 -14.75 -4.12 -25.59
C LEU A 17 -16.00 -3.86 -26.45
N GLN A 18 -17.17 -4.32 -26.02
CA GLN A 18 -18.44 -4.02 -26.70
C GLN A 18 -18.77 -2.53 -26.72
N MET A 19 -18.55 -1.83 -25.61
CA MET A 19 -18.81 -0.39 -25.48
C MET A 19 -17.88 0.46 -26.37
N ILE A 20 -16.61 0.03 -26.55
CA ILE A 20 -15.66 0.66 -27.49
C ILE A 20 -15.96 0.26 -28.96
N GLY A 21 -16.82 -0.74 -29.19
CA GLY A 21 -17.13 -1.24 -30.52
C GLY A 21 -16.06 -2.18 -31.10
N ALA A 22 -15.18 -2.70 -30.25
CA ALA A 22 -14.15 -3.66 -30.62
C ALA A 22 -14.77 -5.03 -30.96
N LYS A 23 -14.24 -5.68 -32.01
CA LYS A 23 -14.70 -7.01 -32.45
C LYS A 23 -13.75 -8.09 -31.96
N ALA A 24 -13.86 -8.44 -30.68
CA ALA A 24 -13.11 -9.53 -30.08
C ALA A 24 -13.85 -10.88 -30.22
N THR A 25 -13.10 -11.97 -30.38
CA THR A 25 -13.68 -13.32 -30.34
C THR A 25 -13.90 -13.74 -28.89
N SER A 26 -14.90 -14.59 -28.62
CA SER A 26 -15.14 -15.12 -27.27
C SER A 26 -13.91 -15.84 -26.70
N GLN A 27 -13.14 -16.52 -27.55
CA GLN A 27 -11.91 -17.19 -27.13
C GLN A 27 -10.85 -16.20 -26.64
N LEU A 28 -10.66 -15.07 -27.32
CA LEU A 28 -9.74 -14.02 -26.88
C LEU A 28 -10.19 -13.45 -25.54
N ILE A 29 -11.46 -13.05 -25.43
CA ILE A 29 -12.03 -12.46 -24.21
C ILE A 29 -11.86 -13.42 -23.02
N GLU A 30 -12.17 -14.71 -23.21
CA GLU A 30 -12.00 -15.73 -22.19
C GLU A 30 -10.53 -15.88 -21.79
N SER A 31 -9.62 -16.04 -22.77
CA SER A 31 -8.20 -16.24 -22.48
C SER A 31 -7.55 -15.03 -21.76
N THR A 32 -7.87 -13.81 -22.19
CA THR A 32 -7.38 -12.57 -21.57
C THR A 32 -7.98 -12.36 -20.19
N GLY A 33 -9.29 -12.60 -20.02
CA GLY A 33 -9.94 -12.52 -18.71
C GLY A 33 -9.41 -13.54 -17.70
N ILE A 34 -9.07 -14.75 -18.14
CA ILE A 34 -8.42 -15.77 -17.31
C ILE A 34 -7.00 -15.32 -16.93
N MET A 35 -6.22 -14.79 -17.87
CA MET A 35 -4.87 -14.26 -17.61
C MET A 35 -4.91 -13.17 -16.54
N ILE A 36 -5.76 -12.15 -16.71
CA ILE A 36 -5.94 -11.05 -15.75
C ILE A 36 -6.28 -11.62 -14.37
N ASN A 37 -7.32 -12.45 -14.30
CA ASN A 37 -7.77 -12.98 -13.01
C ASN A 37 -6.73 -13.90 -12.35
N ARG A 38 -5.89 -14.60 -13.11
CA ARG A 38 -4.83 -15.45 -12.55
C ARG A 38 -3.69 -14.60 -11.97
N ALA A 39 -3.22 -13.60 -12.72
CA ALA A 39 -2.18 -12.69 -12.27
C ALA A 39 -2.58 -11.92 -11.00
N MET A 40 -3.84 -11.45 -10.93
CA MET A 40 -4.37 -10.73 -9.77
C MET A 40 -4.60 -11.60 -8.53
N ARG A 41 -4.53 -12.93 -8.64
CA ARG A 41 -4.77 -13.89 -7.54
C ARG A 41 -3.48 -14.50 -6.97
N ALA A 42 -2.32 -13.90 -7.25
CA ALA A 42 -1.08 -14.29 -6.59
C ALA A 42 -1.26 -14.27 -5.06
N SER A 43 -0.79 -15.32 -4.40
CA SER A 43 -0.95 -15.52 -2.94
C SER A 43 -0.32 -14.44 -2.09
N GLU A 44 0.60 -13.70 -2.68
CA GLU A 44 1.38 -12.63 -2.10
C GLU A 44 0.59 -11.32 -1.98
N ARG A 45 -0.55 -11.22 -2.67
CA ARG A 45 -1.40 -10.03 -2.72
C ARG A 45 -2.56 -10.15 -1.72
N SER A 46 -2.77 -9.10 -0.94
CA SER A 46 -3.82 -8.97 0.08
C SER A 46 -4.66 -7.72 -0.10
N PHE A 47 -4.15 -6.73 -0.83
CA PHE A 47 -4.81 -5.49 -1.23
C PHE A 47 -5.07 -5.49 -2.74
N HIS A 48 -4.04 -5.74 -3.57
CA HIS A 48 -4.14 -5.67 -5.02
C HIS A 48 -4.73 -6.97 -5.62
N THR A 49 -6.03 -7.22 -5.37
CA THR A 49 -6.76 -8.46 -5.71
C THR A 49 -7.82 -8.24 -6.81
N PRO A 50 -8.54 -9.28 -7.29
CA PRO A 50 -9.68 -9.09 -8.19
C PRO A 50 -10.78 -8.19 -7.60
N GLU A 51 -10.96 -8.19 -6.28
CA GLU A 51 -11.94 -7.33 -5.61
C GLU A 51 -11.58 -5.84 -5.73
N HIS A 52 -10.28 -5.50 -5.72
CA HIS A 52 -9.78 -4.14 -5.95
C HIS A 52 -10.17 -3.63 -7.34
N ILE A 53 -9.86 -4.40 -8.39
CA ILE A 53 -10.20 -4.00 -9.78
C ILE A 53 -11.72 -3.86 -9.97
N PHE A 54 -12.51 -4.65 -9.25
CA PHE A 54 -13.97 -4.57 -9.32
C PHE A 54 -14.56 -3.34 -8.62
N ALA A 55 -13.88 -2.81 -7.61
CA ALA A 55 -14.26 -1.57 -6.95
C ALA A 55 -13.93 -0.35 -7.81
N LEU A 56 -12.83 -0.40 -8.58
CA LEU A 56 -12.38 0.69 -9.44
C LEU A 56 -13.10 0.79 -10.78
N ALA A 57 -13.60 -0.33 -11.31
CA ALA A 57 -14.24 -0.35 -12.61
C ALA A 57 -15.54 0.47 -12.63
N ASN A 58 -15.54 1.62 -13.32
CA ASN A 58 -16.77 2.37 -13.58
C ASN A 58 -17.58 1.66 -14.69
N PRO A 59 -18.78 1.14 -14.40
CA PRO A 59 -19.56 0.36 -15.37
C PRO A 59 -19.97 1.17 -16.61
N ASP A 60 -19.94 2.49 -16.57
CA ASP A 60 -20.40 3.36 -17.65
C ASP A 60 -19.23 3.95 -18.48
N ASP A 61 -17.99 3.64 -18.13
CA ASP A 61 -16.79 4.12 -18.83
C ASP A 61 -15.87 2.96 -19.22
N PRO A 62 -15.82 2.57 -20.51
CA PRO A 62 -15.05 1.41 -20.92
C PRO A 62 -13.55 1.59 -20.73
N TYR A 63 -13.05 2.82 -20.76
CA TYR A 63 -11.64 3.11 -20.50
C TYR A 63 -11.29 2.89 -19.03
N SER A 64 -12.18 3.24 -18.11
CA SER A 64 -12.03 2.94 -16.68
C SER A 64 -12.08 1.44 -16.43
N ILE A 65 -12.98 0.69 -17.10
CA ILE A 65 -13.02 -0.77 -16.96
C ILE A 65 -11.70 -1.39 -17.44
N LEU A 66 -11.20 -1.01 -18.62
CA LEU A 66 -9.94 -1.55 -19.14
C LEU A 66 -8.75 -1.15 -18.24
N ALA A 67 -8.68 0.10 -17.79
CA ALA A 67 -7.63 0.53 -16.87
C ALA A 67 -7.67 -0.26 -15.56
N ALA A 68 -8.85 -0.45 -14.96
CA ALA A 68 -9.04 -1.26 -13.75
C ALA A 68 -8.55 -2.69 -13.94
N LEU A 69 -8.92 -3.34 -15.05
CA LEU A 69 -8.55 -4.72 -15.33
C LEU A 69 -7.04 -4.93 -15.50
N PHE A 70 -6.29 -3.91 -15.93
CA PHE A 70 -4.88 -4.06 -16.30
C PHE A 70 -3.89 -3.35 -15.38
N HIS A 71 -4.23 -2.25 -14.70
CA HIS A 71 -3.22 -1.39 -14.04
C HIS A 71 -2.29 -2.12 -13.05
N ASP A 72 -2.82 -3.13 -12.34
CA ASP A 72 -2.08 -3.95 -11.37
C ASP A 72 -1.78 -5.37 -11.86
N ILE A 73 -1.96 -5.68 -13.14
CA ILE A 73 -1.73 -7.05 -13.63
C ILE A 73 -0.27 -7.49 -13.41
N VAL A 74 0.67 -6.54 -13.44
CA VAL A 74 2.07 -6.75 -13.05
C VAL A 74 2.32 -6.15 -11.68
N TYR A 75 2.80 -6.97 -10.73
CA TYR A 75 3.30 -6.48 -9.44
C TYR A 75 4.61 -7.17 -9.05
N PHE A 76 5.66 -6.89 -9.83
CA PHE A 76 6.86 -7.72 -9.93
C PHE A 76 7.55 -7.97 -8.57
N GLN A 77 7.67 -6.95 -7.72
CA GLN A 77 8.38 -7.07 -6.44
C GLN A 77 7.59 -7.88 -5.41
N VAL A 78 6.26 -7.80 -5.46
CA VAL A 78 5.38 -8.51 -4.52
C VAL A 78 5.23 -9.97 -4.92
N ASP A 79 5.00 -10.20 -6.22
CA ASP A 79 4.80 -11.53 -6.82
C ASP A 79 6.12 -12.30 -7.02
N ARG A 80 7.28 -11.62 -6.93
CA ARG A 80 8.62 -12.18 -7.13
C ARG A 80 8.83 -12.77 -8.51
N GLY A 81 8.27 -12.13 -9.53
CA GLY A 81 8.31 -12.58 -10.92
C GLY A 81 7.04 -12.20 -11.65
N PHE A 82 6.79 -12.87 -12.77
CA PHE A 82 5.56 -12.71 -13.55
C PHE A 82 4.71 -13.97 -13.52
N ASP A 83 3.40 -13.78 -13.65
CA ASP A 83 2.54 -14.83 -14.16
C ASP A 83 3.08 -15.35 -15.51
N PRO A 84 3.08 -16.66 -15.80
CA PRO A 84 3.70 -17.19 -17.01
C PRO A 84 3.19 -16.61 -18.33
N GLN A 85 1.90 -16.26 -18.44
CA GLN A 85 1.36 -15.65 -19.67
C GLN A 85 1.71 -14.17 -19.76
N VAL A 86 1.72 -13.48 -18.62
CA VAL A 86 2.20 -12.09 -18.53
C VAL A 86 3.68 -12.01 -18.91
N GLY A 87 4.52 -12.91 -18.37
CA GLY A 87 5.95 -12.99 -18.67
C GLY A 87 6.23 -13.19 -20.16
N GLN A 88 5.49 -14.08 -20.82
CA GLN A 88 5.62 -14.28 -22.28
C GLN A 88 5.40 -13.01 -23.10
N LEU A 89 4.58 -12.07 -22.61
CA LEU A 89 4.33 -10.80 -23.27
C LEU A 89 5.44 -9.78 -23.00
N VAL A 90 5.90 -9.65 -21.75
CA VAL A 90 6.80 -8.54 -21.35
C VAL A 90 8.28 -8.88 -21.39
N GLU A 91 8.68 -10.13 -21.13
CA GLU A 91 10.08 -10.55 -21.10
C GLU A 91 10.87 -10.23 -22.40
N PRO A 92 10.28 -10.23 -23.61
CA PRO A 92 11.00 -9.79 -24.80
C PRO A 92 11.48 -8.33 -24.77
N TYR A 93 10.87 -7.49 -23.93
CA TYR A 93 11.11 -6.05 -23.87
C TYR A 93 11.97 -5.61 -22.67
N ILE A 94 12.29 -6.54 -21.76
CA ILE A 94 13.04 -6.22 -20.54
C ILE A 94 14.19 -7.19 -20.29
N GLU A 95 15.19 -6.68 -19.58
CA GLU A 95 16.29 -7.45 -19.01
C GLU A 95 16.15 -7.40 -17.49
N ILE A 96 16.19 -8.56 -16.85
CA ILE A 96 16.13 -8.68 -15.38
C ILE A 96 17.50 -9.14 -14.89
N ASN A 97 18.16 -8.29 -14.12
CA ASN A 97 19.44 -8.60 -13.49
C ASN A 97 19.29 -8.46 -11.97
N ALA A 98 19.30 -9.58 -11.26
CA ALA A 98 18.89 -9.66 -9.86
C ALA A 98 17.48 -9.05 -9.68
N ASP A 99 17.37 -7.91 -8.99
CA ASP A 99 16.10 -7.22 -8.75
C ASP A 99 15.93 -5.95 -9.62
N GLN A 100 16.87 -5.70 -10.53
CA GLN A 100 16.82 -4.54 -11.41
C GLN A 100 16.19 -4.93 -12.75
N VAL A 101 15.11 -4.24 -13.11
CA VAL A 101 14.45 -4.39 -14.41
C VAL A 101 14.88 -3.24 -15.31
N ARG A 102 15.38 -3.55 -16.51
CA ARG A 102 15.77 -2.57 -17.53
C ARG A 102 15.00 -2.83 -18.82
N ILE A 103 14.62 -1.79 -19.54
CA ILE A 103 14.10 -1.94 -20.91
C ILE A 103 15.25 -2.39 -21.83
N CYS A 104 15.00 -3.38 -22.69
CA CYS A 104 15.95 -3.85 -23.71
C CYS A 104 16.45 -2.67 -24.58
N ASP A 105 17.73 -2.68 -24.95
CA ASP A 105 18.32 -1.61 -25.78
C ASP A 105 17.80 -1.61 -27.22
N LYS A 106 17.31 -2.77 -27.70
CA LYS A 106 16.87 -2.97 -29.08
C LYS A 106 15.46 -3.54 -29.10
N VAL A 107 14.49 -2.65 -29.28
CA VAL A 107 13.11 -3.02 -29.62
C VAL A 107 12.89 -2.76 -31.11
N LYS A 108 12.08 -3.61 -31.76
CA LYS A 108 11.79 -3.46 -33.20
C LYS A 108 11.12 -2.11 -33.45
N GLN A 109 11.49 -1.42 -34.51
CA GLN A 109 11.01 -0.06 -34.79
C GLN A 109 9.53 -0.02 -35.18
N ASP A 110 9.01 -1.12 -35.72
CA ASP A 110 7.60 -1.29 -36.10
C ASP A 110 6.72 -1.80 -34.96
N ASP A 111 7.27 -1.98 -33.75
CA ASP A 111 6.55 -2.44 -32.57
C ASP A 111 5.67 -1.32 -31.99
N ARG A 112 4.48 -1.19 -32.56
CA ARG A 112 3.61 -0.06 -32.28
C ARG A 112 3.09 -0.07 -30.84
N ALA A 113 2.78 -1.26 -30.30
CA ALA A 113 2.37 -1.42 -28.91
C ALA A 113 3.46 -0.91 -27.95
N PHE A 114 4.69 -1.39 -28.08
CA PHE A 114 5.79 -0.94 -27.21
C PHE A 114 6.02 0.57 -27.33
N TRP A 115 6.22 1.08 -28.54
CA TRP A 115 6.58 2.49 -28.72
C TRP A 115 5.45 3.44 -28.32
N GLY A 116 4.18 3.04 -28.48
CA GLY A 116 3.04 3.79 -27.99
C GLY A 116 3.04 3.91 -26.47
N ILE A 117 3.19 2.78 -25.75
CA ILE A 117 3.22 2.77 -24.28
C ILE A 117 4.46 3.50 -23.74
N ALA A 118 5.64 3.24 -24.30
CA ALA A 118 6.87 3.93 -23.90
C ALA A 118 6.75 5.46 -24.05
N SER A 119 6.11 5.94 -25.13
CA SER A 119 5.86 7.36 -25.35
C SER A 119 4.91 7.97 -24.31
N VAL A 120 3.84 7.26 -23.92
CA VAL A 120 2.91 7.71 -22.87
C VAL A 120 3.57 7.80 -21.50
N PHE A 121 4.46 6.86 -21.17
CA PHE A 121 5.19 6.82 -19.90
C PHE A 121 6.43 7.73 -19.91
N GLY A 122 6.89 8.16 -21.09
CA GLY A 122 8.14 8.90 -21.23
C GLY A 122 9.38 8.03 -20.97
N PHE A 123 9.29 6.74 -21.31
CA PHE A 123 10.38 5.78 -21.18
C PHE A 123 11.04 5.50 -22.51
N GLU A 124 12.30 5.07 -22.46
CA GLU A 124 13.15 4.80 -23.60
C GLU A 124 13.88 3.46 -23.43
N PRO A 125 14.24 2.77 -24.53
CA PRO A 125 15.15 1.63 -24.49
C PRO A 125 16.41 1.89 -23.66
N GLY A 126 16.84 0.88 -22.90
CA GLY A 126 17.99 0.98 -22.00
C GLY A 126 17.70 1.63 -20.64
N MET A 127 16.52 2.22 -20.43
CA MET A 127 16.17 2.79 -19.12
C MET A 127 15.99 1.70 -18.06
N THR A 128 16.54 1.96 -16.87
CA THR A 128 16.25 1.17 -15.67
C THR A 128 14.89 1.59 -15.11
N LEU A 129 14.01 0.63 -14.90
CA LEU A 129 12.70 0.83 -14.31
C LEU A 129 12.79 0.76 -12.79
N SER A 130 12.19 1.73 -12.11
CA SER A 130 12.11 1.78 -10.65
C SER A 130 10.70 1.43 -10.17
N PRO A 131 10.55 0.62 -9.11
CA PRO A 131 9.25 0.39 -8.48
C PRO A 131 8.57 1.70 -8.03
N PHE A 132 9.35 2.73 -7.72
CA PHE A 132 8.87 4.04 -7.28
C PHE A 132 8.67 5.05 -8.42
N ALA A 133 8.91 4.63 -9.66
CA ALA A 133 8.80 5.50 -10.83
C ALA A 133 8.07 4.81 -11.99
N GLY A 134 7.10 3.94 -11.71
CA GLY A 134 6.18 3.41 -12.72
C GLY A 134 6.54 2.09 -13.36
N LEU A 135 7.40 1.27 -12.74
CA LEU A 135 7.77 -0.04 -13.29
C LEU A 135 6.56 -0.95 -13.49
N ASN A 136 5.71 -1.09 -12.47
CA ASN A 136 4.59 -2.04 -12.51
C ASN A 136 3.53 -1.53 -13.49
N GLU A 137 3.20 -0.24 -13.42
CA GLU A 137 2.22 0.43 -14.26
C GLU A 137 2.61 0.39 -15.74
N PHE A 138 3.89 0.60 -16.06
CA PHE A 138 4.39 0.51 -17.43
C PHE A 138 4.25 -0.90 -18.00
N LEU A 139 4.68 -1.91 -17.24
CA LEU A 139 4.58 -3.30 -17.68
C LEU A 139 3.12 -3.75 -17.78
N SER A 140 2.27 -3.33 -16.85
CA SER A 140 0.82 -3.52 -16.90
C SER A 140 0.18 -2.91 -18.15
N ALA A 141 0.54 -1.67 -18.49
CA ALA A 141 0.07 -1.01 -19.70
C ALA A 141 0.61 -1.68 -20.98
N LEU A 142 1.84 -2.20 -20.95
CA LEU A 142 2.42 -2.97 -22.06
C LEU A 142 1.68 -4.29 -22.28
N VAL A 143 1.36 -5.03 -21.21
CA VAL A 143 0.52 -6.24 -21.28
C VAL A 143 -0.84 -5.93 -21.89
N MET A 144 -1.47 -4.83 -21.46
CA MET A 144 -2.74 -4.35 -22.01
C MET A 144 -2.65 -4.11 -23.51
N ALA A 145 -1.66 -3.33 -23.96
CA ALA A 145 -1.48 -3.01 -25.36
C ALA A 145 -1.22 -4.26 -26.21
N LEU A 146 -0.32 -5.14 -25.78
CA LEU A 146 0.00 -6.38 -26.51
C LEU A 146 -1.19 -7.36 -26.57
N SER A 147 -2.02 -7.39 -25.53
CA SER A 147 -3.20 -8.28 -25.47
C SER A 147 -4.36 -7.80 -26.35
N LEU A 148 -4.42 -6.50 -26.64
CA LEU A 148 -5.54 -5.84 -27.32
C LEU A 148 -5.17 -5.23 -28.68
N GLU A 149 -3.91 -5.32 -29.09
CA GLU A 149 -3.41 -4.85 -30.38
C GLU A 149 -4.18 -5.48 -31.54
N GLY A 150 -4.63 -4.66 -32.48
CA GLY A 150 -5.42 -5.10 -33.64
C GLY A 150 -6.89 -5.42 -33.32
N ILE A 151 -7.31 -5.36 -32.05
CA ILE A 151 -8.70 -5.52 -31.61
C ILE A 151 -9.30 -4.18 -31.20
N VAL A 152 -8.54 -3.42 -30.41
CA VAL A 152 -8.90 -2.07 -29.94
C VAL A 152 -8.12 -1.04 -30.75
N ALA A 153 -8.75 0.08 -31.09
CA ALA A 153 -8.09 1.12 -31.88
C ALA A 153 -7.02 1.84 -31.05
N ASP A 154 -5.91 2.23 -31.69
CA ASP A 154 -4.79 2.90 -31.01
C ASP A 154 -5.17 4.14 -30.18
N PRO A 155 -6.12 5.01 -30.61
CA PRO A 155 -6.52 6.15 -29.78
C PRO A 155 -7.18 5.71 -28.48
N ASP A 156 -7.92 4.59 -28.48
CA ASP A 156 -8.54 4.03 -27.28
C ASP A 156 -7.48 3.40 -26.36
N LEU A 157 -6.51 2.67 -26.93
CA LEU A 157 -5.37 2.12 -26.17
C LEU A 157 -4.56 3.23 -25.50
N LEU A 158 -4.36 4.38 -26.18
CA LEU A 158 -3.69 5.55 -25.62
C LEU A 158 -4.42 6.07 -24.37
N ILE A 159 -5.75 6.17 -24.41
CA ILE A 159 -6.56 6.66 -23.29
C ILE A 159 -6.45 5.71 -22.10
N VAL A 160 -6.50 4.39 -22.33
CA VAL A 160 -6.32 3.40 -21.25
C VAL A 160 -4.89 3.47 -20.69
N ALA A 161 -3.88 3.56 -21.54
CA ALA A 161 -2.49 3.69 -21.12
C ALA A 161 -2.24 4.95 -20.29
N ALA A 162 -2.85 6.07 -20.66
CA ALA A 162 -2.82 7.31 -19.89
C ALA A 162 -3.43 7.15 -18.49
N SER A 163 -4.55 6.44 -18.37
CA SER A 163 -5.17 6.13 -17.09
C SER A 163 -4.29 5.26 -16.19
N ILE A 164 -3.64 4.24 -16.75
CA ILE A 164 -2.68 3.40 -16.02
C ILE A 164 -1.44 4.21 -15.63
N GLU A 165 -0.93 5.08 -16.51
CA GLU A 165 0.24 5.92 -16.19
C GLU A 165 -0.03 6.87 -15.02
N MET A 166 -1.26 7.39 -14.90
CA MET A 166 -1.61 8.28 -13.79
C MET A 166 -1.72 7.56 -12.45
N THR A 167 -1.85 6.23 -12.40
CA THR A 167 -1.86 5.49 -11.12
C THR A 167 -0.48 5.40 -10.48
N ILE A 168 0.60 5.78 -11.19
CA ILE A 168 1.95 5.83 -10.59
C ILE A 168 1.92 6.81 -9.39
N PRO A 169 2.08 6.30 -8.16
CA PRO A 169 1.61 7.02 -6.99
C PRO A 169 2.58 8.11 -6.53
N PHE A 170 2.02 9.15 -5.92
CA PHE A 170 2.72 10.18 -5.13
C PHE A 170 3.87 10.92 -5.83
N ARG A 171 3.79 11.05 -7.17
CA ARG A 171 4.80 11.76 -7.96
C ARG A 171 4.76 13.25 -7.69
N ALA A 172 5.92 13.82 -7.38
CA ALA A 172 6.10 15.26 -7.28
C ALA A 172 6.08 15.93 -8.66
N ALA A 173 5.88 17.25 -8.66
CA ALA A 173 6.11 18.06 -9.85
C ALA A 173 7.58 17.95 -10.29
N ASN A 174 7.82 18.04 -11.60
CA ASN A 174 9.19 18.01 -12.13
C ASN A 174 9.96 19.30 -11.81
N LYS A 175 11.23 19.36 -12.22
CA LYS A 175 12.12 20.51 -11.99
C LYS A 175 11.59 21.84 -12.55
N ASN A 176 10.68 21.79 -13.51
CA ASN A 176 10.05 22.97 -14.13
C ASN A 176 8.71 23.34 -13.47
N GLY A 177 8.34 22.67 -12.37
CA GLY A 177 7.08 22.87 -11.66
C GLY A 177 5.86 22.23 -12.32
N LYS A 178 6.02 21.44 -13.39
CA LYS A 178 4.89 20.74 -14.02
C LYS A 178 4.48 19.52 -13.20
N THR A 179 3.20 19.42 -12.92
CA THR A 179 2.56 18.27 -12.29
C THR A 179 2.67 17.01 -13.16
N PRO A 180 2.47 15.81 -12.60
CA PRO A 180 2.44 14.57 -13.40
C PRO A 180 1.38 14.60 -14.51
N ALA A 181 0.19 15.14 -14.24
CA ALA A 181 -0.90 15.22 -15.22
C ALA A 181 -0.58 16.17 -16.39
N GLU A 182 0.08 17.31 -16.12
CA GLU A 182 0.55 18.21 -17.19
C GLU A 182 1.64 17.55 -18.05
N GLN A 183 2.55 16.79 -17.43
CA GLN A 183 3.57 16.04 -18.17
C GLN A 183 2.94 14.96 -19.04
N LEU A 184 1.93 14.25 -18.52
CA LEU A 184 1.18 13.28 -19.29
C LEU A 184 0.45 13.92 -20.48
N TYR A 185 -0.18 15.08 -20.28
CA TYR A 185 -0.82 15.82 -21.36
C TYR A 185 0.14 16.12 -22.52
N GLU A 186 1.35 16.59 -22.21
CA GLU A 186 2.39 16.85 -23.23
C GLU A 186 2.79 15.58 -23.98
N ARG A 187 2.95 14.47 -23.26
CA ARG A 187 3.27 13.17 -23.86
C ARG A 187 2.12 12.63 -24.70
N ILE A 188 0.87 12.83 -24.31
CA ILE A 188 -0.30 12.45 -25.11
C ILE A 188 -0.35 13.24 -26.42
N ILE A 189 -0.11 14.57 -26.39
CA ILE A 189 -0.04 15.38 -27.61
C ILE A 189 1.09 14.89 -28.53
N ALA A 190 2.28 14.67 -27.97
CA ALA A 190 3.42 14.19 -28.74
C ALA A 190 3.15 12.82 -29.37
N THR A 191 2.58 11.89 -28.60
CA THR A 191 2.24 10.54 -29.04
C THR A 191 1.14 10.57 -30.10
N ASN A 192 0.07 11.35 -29.91
CA ASN A 192 -0.98 11.53 -30.90
C ASN A 192 -0.42 11.99 -32.26
N LYS A 193 0.52 12.94 -32.24
CA LYS A 193 1.20 13.43 -33.45
C LYS A 193 2.13 12.38 -34.05
N GLN A 194 2.97 11.75 -33.24
CA GLN A 194 3.97 10.76 -33.69
C GLN A 194 3.32 9.56 -34.36
N PHE A 195 2.24 9.04 -33.76
CA PHE A 195 1.54 7.84 -34.22
C PHE A 195 0.33 8.14 -35.12
N GLN A 196 0.05 9.43 -35.39
CA GLN A 196 -1.04 9.90 -36.25
C GLN A 196 -2.41 9.39 -35.80
N LEU A 197 -2.68 9.46 -34.50
CA LEU A 197 -3.89 8.87 -33.90
C LEU A 197 -5.17 9.66 -34.22
N GLY A 198 -5.04 10.88 -34.72
CA GLY A 198 -6.16 11.69 -35.18
C GLY A 198 -7.03 12.27 -34.06
N LEU A 199 -6.58 12.21 -32.80
CA LEU A 199 -7.26 12.83 -31.67
C LEU A 199 -7.20 14.35 -31.82
N LYS A 200 -8.33 15.02 -31.54
CA LYS A 200 -8.35 16.48 -31.43
C LYS A 200 -7.73 16.89 -30.10
N GLU A 201 -7.41 18.18 -29.99
CA GLU A 201 -6.88 18.75 -28.75
C GLU A 201 -7.80 18.51 -27.56
N GLN A 202 -9.11 18.68 -27.74
CA GLN A 202 -10.10 18.40 -26.70
C GLN A 202 -10.14 16.92 -26.30
N ASP A 203 -9.91 15.99 -27.24
CA ASP A 203 -9.87 14.56 -26.92
C ASP A 203 -8.62 14.24 -26.08
N CYS A 204 -7.49 14.92 -26.33
CA CYS A 204 -6.28 14.80 -25.51
C CYS A 204 -6.51 15.34 -24.09
N VAL A 205 -7.23 16.47 -23.95
CA VAL A 205 -7.63 17.01 -22.63
C VAL A 205 -8.52 16.01 -21.90
N ASN A 206 -9.54 15.48 -22.57
CA ASN A 206 -10.48 14.52 -21.99
C ASN A 206 -9.77 13.22 -21.56
N ALA A 207 -8.74 12.78 -22.29
CA ALA A 207 -7.95 11.60 -21.94
C ALA A 207 -7.23 11.80 -20.59
N VAL A 208 -6.62 12.96 -20.36
CA VAL A 208 -5.94 13.27 -19.09
C VAL A 208 -6.95 13.46 -17.96
N GLU A 209 -8.08 14.10 -18.22
CA GLU A 209 -9.15 14.24 -17.22
C GLU A 209 -9.67 12.87 -16.76
N LYS A 210 -9.89 11.93 -17.70
CA LYS A 210 -10.24 10.54 -17.38
C LYS A 210 -9.16 9.84 -16.56
N ALA A 211 -7.90 10.02 -16.95
CA ALA A 211 -6.77 9.43 -16.25
C ALA A 211 -6.65 9.94 -14.80
N VAL A 212 -6.86 11.24 -14.58
CA VAL A 212 -6.88 11.85 -13.24
C VAL A 212 -8.03 11.33 -12.41
N ILE A 213 -9.24 11.20 -12.99
CA ILE A 213 -10.39 10.64 -12.27
C ILE A 213 -10.09 9.20 -11.85
N PHE A 214 -9.58 8.37 -12.76
CA PHE A 214 -9.25 6.98 -12.48
C PHE A 214 -8.17 6.85 -11.41
N ALA A 215 -7.07 7.59 -11.51
CA ALA A 215 -6.01 7.58 -10.52
C ALA A 215 -6.47 8.05 -9.14
N ASN A 216 -7.36 9.05 -9.08
CA ASN A 216 -7.93 9.50 -7.80
C ASN A 216 -8.86 8.45 -7.18
N SER A 217 -9.56 7.64 -7.99
CA SER A 217 -10.33 6.49 -7.51
C SER A 217 -9.43 5.39 -6.96
N ASP A 218 -8.29 5.13 -7.60
CA ASP A 218 -7.32 4.11 -7.15
C ASP A 218 -6.78 4.40 -5.73
N VAL A 219 -6.56 5.68 -5.41
CA VAL A 219 -6.09 6.13 -4.08
C VAL A 219 -7.20 6.72 -3.20
N GLU A 220 -8.48 6.49 -3.52
CA GLU A 220 -9.60 7.15 -2.82
C GLU A 220 -9.65 6.83 -1.33
N ASN A 221 -9.12 5.67 -0.94
CA ASN A 221 -9.06 5.21 0.45
C ASN A 221 -8.32 6.19 1.37
N PHE A 222 -7.39 6.99 0.84
CA PHE A 222 -6.71 8.03 1.62
C PHE A 222 -7.67 9.10 2.14
N ALA A 223 -8.80 9.33 1.48
CA ALA A 223 -9.80 10.32 1.87
C ALA A 223 -11.04 9.70 2.55
N GLU A 224 -10.94 8.49 3.08
CA GLU A 224 -11.98 7.86 3.88
C GLU A 224 -12.46 8.76 5.03
N GLU A 225 -13.77 8.78 5.27
CA GLU A 225 -14.35 9.56 6.37
C GLU A 225 -13.99 8.98 7.73
N GLN A 226 -13.92 7.66 7.80
CA GLN A 226 -13.55 6.91 8.99
C GLN A 226 -12.09 6.49 8.89
N VAL A 227 -11.23 7.03 9.74
CA VAL A 227 -9.80 6.71 9.78
C VAL A 227 -9.54 5.20 9.93
N ALA A 228 -10.43 4.49 10.62
CA ALA A 228 -10.37 3.04 10.80
C ALA A 228 -10.44 2.25 9.47
N ARG A 229 -11.15 2.77 8.46
CA ARG A 229 -11.21 2.19 7.11
C ARG A 229 -9.96 2.48 6.30
N PHE A 230 -9.47 3.72 6.37
CA PHE A 230 -8.18 4.07 5.77
C PHE A 230 -7.04 3.17 6.27
N LEU A 231 -6.96 2.98 7.59
CA LEU A 231 -5.94 2.13 8.21
C LEU A 231 -6.12 0.65 7.89
N ASP A 232 -7.35 0.18 7.67
CA ASP A 232 -7.61 -1.21 7.26
C ASP A 232 -6.93 -1.53 5.93
N ASN A 233 -7.10 -0.64 4.95
CA ASN A 233 -6.47 -0.76 3.63
C ASN A 233 -4.95 -0.64 3.73
N THR A 234 -4.45 0.29 4.56
CA THR A 234 -3.01 0.40 4.84
C THR A 234 -2.45 -0.90 5.44
N TRP A 235 -3.19 -1.57 6.32
CA TRP A 235 -2.75 -2.81 6.97
C TRP A 235 -2.66 -3.99 6.01
N LYS A 236 -3.52 -4.05 4.99
CA LYS A 236 -3.47 -5.08 3.93
C LYS A 236 -2.19 -4.99 3.09
N LEU A 237 -1.58 -3.81 2.96
CA LEU A 237 -0.34 -3.59 2.22
C LEU A 237 0.92 -4.08 2.96
N ILE A 238 0.87 -4.17 4.29
CA ILE A 238 2.02 -4.55 5.11
C ILE A 238 2.56 -5.95 4.75
N PRO A 239 1.75 -7.03 4.70
CA PRO A 239 2.25 -8.36 4.34
C PRO A 239 2.63 -8.48 2.86
N GLU A 240 2.05 -7.68 1.97
CA GLU A 240 2.44 -7.65 0.55
C GLU A 240 3.90 -7.20 0.40
N THR A 241 4.32 -6.19 1.15
CA THR A 241 5.67 -5.61 1.06
C THR A 241 6.67 -6.21 2.06
N ASN A 242 6.20 -7.08 2.97
CA ASN A 242 7.02 -7.71 4.02
C ASN A 242 6.77 -9.22 4.07
N PRO A 243 7.53 -10.00 3.28
CA PRO A 243 7.28 -11.43 3.14
C PRO A 243 7.36 -12.25 4.44
N ALA A 244 8.13 -11.80 5.43
CA ALA A 244 8.22 -12.46 6.73
C ALA A 244 6.85 -12.57 7.42
N LEU A 245 5.94 -11.62 7.20
CA LEU A 245 4.62 -11.60 7.83
C LEU A 245 3.60 -12.50 7.14
N ARG A 246 3.91 -13.05 5.96
CA ARG A 246 2.99 -13.91 5.21
C ARG A 246 2.89 -15.31 5.81
N THR A 247 3.83 -15.70 6.68
CA THR A 247 3.76 -16.99 7.38
C THR A 247 3.33 -16.78 8.83
N PHE A 248 2.07 -17.10 9.10
CA PHE A 248 1.46 -16.91 10.41
C PHE A 248 2.15 -17.73 11.50
N GLY A 249 2.22 -17.16 12.71
CA GLY A 249 2.71 -17.82 13.91
C GLY A 249 4.23 -17.97 14.03
N ILE A 250 5.00 -17.68 12.99
CA ILE A 250 6.47 -17.91 13.00
C ILE A 250 7.32 -16.65 12.85
N PHE A 251 6.75 -15.51 12.45
CA PHE A 251 7.52 -14.28 12.31
C PHE A 251 7.96 -13.74 13.67
N CYS A 252 9.19 -13.27 13.75
CA CYS A 252 9.79 -12.79 14.98
C CYS A 252 9.40 -11.34 15.29
N ILE A 253 9.67 -10.89 16.51
CA ILE A 253 9.40 -9.50 16.90
C ILE A 253 10.20 -8.52 16.03
N THR A 254 11.44 -8.86 15.66
CA THR A 254 12.22 -8.01 14.74
C THR A 254 11.57 -7.92 13.36
N ASP A 255 10.94 -8.98 12.85
CA ASP A 255 10.26 -8.96 11.54
C ASP A 255 9.06 -8.01 11.57
N TYR A 256 8.22 -8.14 12.60
CA TYR A 256 7.07 -7.27 12.83
C TYR A 256 7.47 -5.80 12.99
N ARG A 257 8.47 -5.53 13.84
CA ARG A 257 8.99 -4.18 14.03
C ARG A 257 9.57 -3.62 12.73
N THR A 258 10.30 -4.41 11.95
CA THR A 258 10.85 -3.98 10.65
C THR A 258 9.74 -3.58 9.68
N ALA A 259 8.68 -4.38 9.59
CA ALA A 259 7.54 -4.08 8.73
C ALA A 259 6.84 -2.77 9.14
N LEU A 260 6.58 -2.57 10.44
CA LEU A 260 6.01 -1.32 10.97
C LEU A 260 6.94 -0.13 10.74
N MET A 261 8.25 -0.29 10.89
CA MET A 261 9.23 0.76 10.64
C MET A 261 9.21 1.21 9.18
N LYS A 262 9.15 0.27 8.23
CA LYS A 262 9.03 0.60 6.80
C LYS A 262 7.73 1.33 6.49
N MET A 263 6.60 0.87 7.03
CA MET A 263 5.30 1.53 6.84
C MET A 263 5.27 2.93 7.47
N SER A 264 5.86 3.09 8.67
CA SER A 264 6.04 4.40 9.30
C SER A 264 6.89 5.32 8.42
N GLY A 265 8.02 4.83 7.90
CA GLY A 265 8.90 5.59 7.00
C GLY A 265 8.19 6.00 5.71
N PHE A 266 7.36 5.14 5.14
CA PHE A 266 6.50 5.48 4.00
C PHE A 266 5.54 6.62 4.36
N MET A 267 4.78 6.47 5.45
CA MET A 267 3.81 7.49 5.88
C MET A 267 4.48 8.83 6.22
N ASP A 268 5.66 8.82 6.83
CA ASP A 268 6.40 10.05 7.19
C ASP A 268 6.88 10.82 5.95
N ASN A 269 7.29 10.12 4.90
CA ASN A 269 7.79 10.73 3.67
C ASN A 269 6.68 11.05 2.64
N LEU A 270 5.44 10.61 2.90
CA LEU A 270 4.32 10.88 2.01
C LEU A 270 3.94 12.37 2.03
N ASN A 271 4.01 13.00 0.84
CA ASN A 271 3.48 14.33 0.63
C ASN A 271 1.96 14.25 0.38
N THR A 272 1.17 14.80 1.29
CA THR A 272 -0.29 14.77 1.21
C THR A 272 -0.84 15.51 0.00
N ASP A 273 -0.11 16.51 -0.48
CA ASP A 273 -0.57 17.35 -1.60
C ASP A 273 -0.43 16.65 -2.96
N SER A 274 0.35 15.57 -3.02
CA SER A 274 0.54 14.74 -4.21
C SER A 274 -0.28 13.46 -4.24
N ILE A 275 -1.18 13.24 -3.27
CA ILE A 275 -2.05 12.05 -3.23
C ILE A 275 -3.10 12.13 -4.33
N PHE A 276 -3.85 13.23 -4.36
CA PHE A 276 -4.88 13.45 -5.36
C PHE A 276 -4.38 14.35 -6.47
N ALA A 277 -4.47 13.85 -7.70
CA ALA A 277 -4.13 14.58 -8.91
C ALA A 277 -5.25 15.54 -9.31
N SER A 278 -4.89 16.58 -10.07
CA SER A 278 -5.83 17.49 -10.69
C SER A 278 -5.35 17.89 -12.08
N PHE A 279 -6.26 18.01 -13.04
CA PHE A 279 -6.00 18.53 -14.36
C PHE A 279 -7.24 19.22 -14.91
N GLY A 280 -7.07 20.39 -15.52
CA GLY A 280 -8.19 21.17 -16.03
C GLY A 280 -9.20 21.49 -14.92
N LYS A 281 -10.44 21.01 -15.06
CA LYS A 281 -11.51 21.18 -14.07
C LYS A 281 -11.78 19.92 -13.25
N GLN A 282 -10.93 18.90 -13.35
CA GLN A 282 -11.13 17.60 -12.69
C GLN A 282 -10.04 17.33 -11.64
N PRO A 283 -10.42 16.91 -10.42
CA PRO A 283 -11.79 16.99 -9.89
C PRO A 283 -12.20 18.47 -9.67
N PRO A 284 -13.51 18.76 -9.50
CA PRO A 284 -13.98 20.06 -9.03
C PRO A 284 -13.23 20.54 -7.79
N ALA A 285 -13.00 21.85 -7.68
CA ALA A 285 -12.11 22.43 -6.67
C ALA A 285 -12.55 22.15 -5.23
N ASP A 286 -13.86 22.14 -4.96
CA ASP A 286 -14.46 21.81 -3.67
C ASP A 286 -14.28 20.33 -3.31
N GLN A 287 -14.41 19.44 -4.30
CA GLN A 287 -14.11 18.02 -4.13
C GLN A 287 -12.63 17.80 -3.85
N LEU A 288 -11.73 18.46 -4.60
CA LEU A 288 -10.28 18.34 -4.39
C LEU A 288 -9.87 18.79 -2.98
N GLU A 289 -10.42 19.91 -2.51
CA GLU A 289 -10.16 20.41 -1.16
C GLU A 289 -10.65 19.44 -0.09
N THR A 290 -11.82 18.83 -0.29
CA THR A 290 -12.35 17.79 0.61
C THR A 290 -11.43 16.57 0.67
N LEU A 291 -10.98 16.07 -0.49
CA LEU A 291 -10.06 14.93 -0.59
C LEU A 291 -8.72 15.22 0.11
N ARG A 292 -8.15 16.42 -0.10
CA ARG A 292 -6.91 16.86 0.55
C ARG A 292 -7.06 16.99 2.06
N SER A 293 -8.12 17.64 2.53
CA SER A 293 -8.37 17.83 3.96
C SER A 293 -8.53 16.48 4.68
N ARG A 294 -9.28 15.54 4.10
CA ARG A 294 -9.47 14.19 4.66
C ARG A 294 -8.17 13.39 4.67
N SER A 295 -7.42 13.37 3.57
CA SER A 295 -6.13 12.65 3.51
C SER A 295 -5.08 13.22 4.47
N GLN A 296 -5.00 14.54 4.63
CA GLN A 296 -4.14 15.18 5.63
C GLN A 296 -4.52 14.74 7.05
N ARG A 297 -5.81 14.72 7.40
CA ARG A 297 -6.29 14.20 8.71
C ARG A 297 -5.91 12.73 8.88
N ASN A 298 -6.22 11.89 7.90
CA ASN A 298 -6.02 10.45 7.96
C ASN A 298 -4.55 10.08 8.12
N ILE A 299 -3.66 10.70 7.34
CA ILE A 299 -2.22 10.48 7.44
C ILE A 299 -1.67 10.98 8.78
N LYS A 300 -2.13 12.14 9.26
CA LYS A 300 -1.70 12.66 10.58
C LYS A 300 -2.03 11.67 11.70
N ILE A 301 -3.25 11.11 11.70
CA ILE A 301 -3.66 10.13 12.72
C ILE A 301 -2.92 8.79 12.53
N ALA A 302 -2.75 8.33 11.28
CA ALA A 302 -2.01 7.11 10.98
C ALA A 302 -0.55 7.17 11.41
N ARG A 303 0.14 8.32 11.24
CA ARG A 303 1.51 8.52 11.74
C ARG A 303 1.59 8.33 13.26
N LYS A 304 0.65 8.92 14.02
CA LYS A 304 0.58 8.72 15.47
C LYS A 304 0.29 7.26 15.85
N TYR A 305 -0.68 6.63 15.18
CA TYR A 305 -1.05 5.24 15.41
C TYR A 305 0.11 4.26 15.12
N LEU A 306 0.75 4.40 13.96
CA LEU A 306 1.94 3.62 13.57
C LEU A 306 3.11 3.88 14.51
N GLY A 307 3.29 5.13 14.95
CA GLY A 307 4.33 5.48 15.92
C GLY A 307 4.15 4.73 17.24
N LEU A 308 2.94 4.72 17.81
CA LEU A 308 2.63 3.97 19.03
C LEU A 308 2.79 2.45 18.85
N LYS A 309 2.38 1.91 17.69
CA LYS A 309 2.61 0.50 17.34
C LYS A 309 4.11 0.19 17.23
N LEU A 310 4.90 1.10 16.66
CA LEU A 310 6.34 0.96 16.51
C LEU A 310 7.07 1.01 17.86
N ILE A 311 6.70 1.92 18.76
CA ILE A 311 7.23 1.94 20.14
C ILE A 311 6.90 0.63 20.85
N ALA A 312 5.65 0.17 20.77
CA ALA A 312 5.24 -1.10 21.36
C ALA A 312 6.11 -2.26 20.86
N ALA A 313 6.30 -2.37 19.54
CA ALA A 313 7.16 -3.38 18.94
C ALA A 313 8.64 -3.25 19.37
N THR A 314 9.12 -2.01 19.53
CA THR A 314 10.48 -1.72 20.00
C THR A 314 10.70 -2.18 21.44
N ILE A 315 9.75 -1.91 22.34
CA ILE A 315 9.78 -2.38 23.73
C ILE A 315 9.79 -3.90 23.76
N LEU A 316 8.91 -4.55 22.98
CA LEU A 316 8.88 -6.02 22.88
C LEU A 316 10.22 -6.58 22.38
N GLU A 317 10.80 -5.99 21.34
CA GLU A 317 12.09 -6.43 20.78
C GLU A 317 13.22 -6.28 21.80
N ALA A 318 13.29 -5.12 22.46
CA ALA A 318 14.30 -4.84 23.48
C ALA A 318 14.18 -5.82 24.64
N LEU A 319 12.98 -6.05 25.18
CA LEU A 319 12.75 -7.01 26.25
C LEU A 319 13.11 -8.44 25.81
N ALA A 320 12.74 -8.86 24.60
CA ALA A 320 13.05 -10.19 24.09
C ALA A 320 14.56 -10.44 23.98
N LYS A 321 15.29 -9.50 23.39
CA LYS A 321 16.73 -9.61 23.17
C LYS A 321 17.56 -9.41 24.45
N GLU A 322 17.12 -8.58 25.40
CA GLU A 322 17.80 -8.44 26.69
C GLU A 322 17.54 -9.61 27.65
N THR A 323 16.46 -10.35 27.45
CA THR A 323 16.13 -11.53 28.26
C THR A 323 16.44 -12.87 27.57
N GLY A 324 17.02 -12.79 26.36
CA GLY A 324 17.69 -13.87 25.66
C GLY A 324 17.87 -13.60 24.17
N ASN A 325 16.93 -14.05 23.34
CA ASN A 325 16.99 -13.93 21.88
C ASN A 325 15.63 -13.47 21.35
N ASP A 326 15.61 -13.05 20.09
CA ASP A 326 14.37 -12.80 19.38
C ASP A 326 13.47 -14.06 19.35
N VAL A 327 12.17 -13.83 19.30
CA VAL A 327 11.13 -14.86 19.44
C VAL A 327 9.94 -14.52 18.54
N PRO A 328 9.11 -15.51 18.19
CA PRO A 328 7.84 -15.25 17.52
C PRO A 328 7.00 -14.22 18.29
N VAL A 329 6.35 -13.28 17.60
CA VAL A 329 5.54 -12.24 18.26
C VAL A 329 4.46 -12.85 19.16
N ALA A 330 3.84 -13.94 18.70
CA ALA A 330 2.83 -14.68 19.45
C ALA A 330 3.35 -15.21 20.79
N PHE A 331 4.66 -15.44 20.94
CA PHE A 331 5.25 -15.89 22.21
C PHE A 331 5.13 -14.83 23.32
N PHE A 332 5.19 -13.54 22.97
CA PHE A 332 5.05 -12.43 23.93
C PHE A 332 3.62 -11.90 24.02
N MET A 333 2.89 -11.91 22.90
CA MET A 333 1.55 -11.31 22.82
C MET A 333 0.41 -12.30 23.04
N GLY A 334 0.66 -13.60 22.85
CA GLY A 334 -0.37 -14.64 22.71
C GLY A 334 -0.79 -14.84 21.25
N GLU A 335 -1.45 -15.97 20.95
CA GLU A 335 -2.03 -16.22 19.62
C GLU A 335 -3.36 -15.47 19.44
N ALA A 336 -3.56 -14.90 18.25
CA ALA A 336 -4.76 -14.12 17.91
C ALA A 336 -6.02 -14.97 17.71
N GLU A 337 -5.89 -16.21 17.21
CA GLU A 337 -7.05 -17.00 16.72
C GLU A 337 -7.48 -18.16 17.63
N ARG A 338 -6.69 -18.54 18.64
CA ARG A 338 -6.97 -19.72 19.47
C ARG A 338 -6.48 -19.53 20.91
N ASN A 339 -7.25 -18.81 21.71
CA ASN A 339 -6.91 -18.63 23.13
C ASN A 339 -8.03 -19.15 24.05
N PRO A 340 -8.15 -20.49 24.23
CA PRO A 340 -9.11 -21.08 25.16
C PRO A 340 -8.77 -20.82 26.64
N GLU A 341 -7.57 -20.31 26.97
CA GLU A 341 -7.07 -20.21 28.36
C GLU A 341 -6.62 -18.81 28.81
N GLY A 342 -6.88 -17.76 28.04
CA GLY A 342 -6.59 -16.39 28.48
C GLY A 342 -5.11 -15.98 28.47
N LEU A 343 -4.25 -16.72 27.74
CA LEU A 343 -2.82 -16.43 27.54
C LEU A 343 -2.63 -15.32 26.50
N SER A 344 -3.16 -14.13 26.79
CA SER A 344 -2.97 -12.93 25.97
C SER A 344 -2.36 -11.83 26.82
N LEU A 345 -1.36 -11.13 26.26
CA LEU A 345 -0.74 -9.98 26.90
C LEU A 345 -1.79 -8.93 27.30
N ALA A 346 -2.82 -8.76 26.47
CA ALA A 346 -3.91 -7.83 26.69
C ALA A 346 -4.64 -8.05 28.02
N ASN A 347 -4.80 -9.31 28.45
CA ASN A 347 -5.49 -9.69 29.69
C ASN A 347 -4.69 -9.35 30.95
N HIS A 348 -3.43 -8.93 30.79
CA HIS A 348 -2.51 -8.66 31.88
C HIS A 348 -2.03 -7.21 31.94
N LEU A 349 -2.50 -6.37 31.01
CA LEU A 349 -2.30 -4.92 31.04
C LEU A 349 -3.44 -4.23 31.83
N PRO A 350 -3.19 -3.06 32.43
CA PRO A 350 -4.24 -2.26 33.06
C PRO A 350 -5.38 -1.93 32.10
N ALA A 351 -6.60 -1.88 32.62
CA ALA A 351 -7.79 -1.58 31.83
C ALA A 351 -7.74 -0.15 31.27
N PRO A 352 -8.28 0.11 30.05
CA PRO A 352 -8.31 1.44 29.45
C PRO A 352 -9.00 2.51 30.32
N GLU A 353 -9.96 2.10 31.17
CA GLU A 353 -10.69 2.98 32.09
C GLU A 353 -9.78 3.62 33.17
N SER A 354 -8.57 3.08 33.34
CA SER A 354 -7.53 3.67 34.21
C SER A 354 -6.74 4.80 33.56
N CYS A 355 -7.00 5.10 32.27
CA CYS A 355 -6.38 6.20 31.53
C CYS A 355 -6.89 7.54 32.08
N GLN A 356 -6.15 8.11 33.04
CA GLN A 356 -6.48 9.38 33.71
C GLN A 356 -5.91 10.61 33.01
N SER A 357 -5.30 10.47 31.82
CA SER A 357 -4.63 11.60 31.20
C SER A 357 -5.65 12.67 30.77
N GLU A 358 -5.41 13.92 31.20
CA GLU A 358 -6.24 15.09 30.86
C GLU A 358 -6.40 15.29 29.34
N THR A 359 -5.51 14.69 28.54
CA THR A 359 -5.54 14.60 27.07
C THR A 359 -6.79 13.89 26.54
N CYS A 360 -7.24 12.80 27.17
CA CYS A 360 -8.33 11.97 26.62
C CYS A 360 -9.73 12.59 26.72
N GLN A 361 -9.92 13.68 27.47
CA GLN A 361 -11.26 14.20 27.81
C GLN A 361 -11.65 15.50 27.09
N ASN A 362 -10.72 16.24 26.45
CA ASN A 362 -11.01 17.62 26.02
C ASN A 362 -10.81 17.95 24.54
N ASP A 363 -10.26 17.06 23.71
CA ASP A 363 -10.05 17.37 22.28
C ASP A 363 -10.71 16.33 21.35
N SER A 364 -11.67 16.78 20.53
CA SER A 364 -12.42 15.92 19.60
C SER A 364 -11.53 15.24 18.55
N LYS A 365 -10.27 15.67 18.43
CA LYS A 365 -9.24 15.10 17.55
C LYS A 365 -8.47 13.92 18.16
N GLU A 366 -8.50 13.73 19.47
CA GLU A 366 -7.89 12.57 20.15
C GLU A 366 -8.83 11.37 20.25
N ALA A 367 -10.14 11.60 20.08
CA ALA A 367 -11.16 10.56 20.10
C ALA A 367 -10.93 9.48 19.03
N ASP A 368 -10.47 9.86 17.83
CA ASP A 368 -10.19 8.90 16.75
C ASP A 368 -9.01 7.98 17.09
N LEU A 369 -7.89 8.55 17.55
CA LEU A 369 -6.69 7.77 17.87
C LEU A 369 -6.95 6.83 19.04
N PHE A 370 -7.60 7.31 20.10
CA PHE A 370 -8.01 6.46 21.21
C PHE A 370 -8.95 5.34 20.73
N SER A 371 -9.96 5.68 19.93
CA SER A 371 -10.91 4.70 19.41
C SER A 371 -10.23 3.64 18.55
N LEU A 372 -9.24 4.04 17.73
CA LEU A 372 -8.44 3.12 16.92
C LEU A 372 -7.59 2.18 17.78
N LEU A 373 -7.01 2.66 18.87
CA LEU A 373 -6.19 1.84 19.76
C LEU A 373 -7.05 0.88 20.58
N ALA A 374 -8.20 1.34 21.08
CA ALA A 374 -9.11 0.59 21.94
C ALA A 374 -10.00 -0.39 21.17
N PHE A 375 -10.67 0.07 20.12
CA PHE A 375 -11.67 -0.72 19.37
C PHE A 375 -11.12 -1.25 18.04
N GLY A 376 -10.01 -0.69 17.56
CA GLY A 376 -9.28 -1.19 16.41
C GLY A 376 -9.72 -0.66 15.04
N ARG A 377 -9.05 -1.17 14.00
CA ARG A 377 -9.33 -0.94 12.57
C ARG A 377 -10.70 -1.49 12.15
N SER A 378 -11.17 -1.25 10.93
CA SER A 378 -12.48 -1.76 10.50
C SER A 378 -12.52 -3.30 10.44
N SER A 379 -11.45 -3.97 10.02
CA SER A 379 -11.34 -5.42 9.98
C SER A 379 -10.11 -5.94 10.76
N GLU A 380 -10.10 -7.24 11.02
CA GLU A 380 -8.93 -7.96 11.54
C GLU A 380 -7.98 -8.29 10.40
N SER A 381 -6.68 -8.36 10.71
CA SER A 381 -5.65 -8.82 9.78
C SER A 381 -5.12 -10.15 10.28
N GLU A 382 -4.79 -11.08 9.39
CA GLU A 382 -4.32 -12.42 9.78
C GLU A 382 -3.08 -12.37 10.70
N PHE A 383 -2.22 -11.37 10.56
CA PHE A 383 -0.95 -11.26 11.31
C PHE A 383 -0.99 -10.30 12.52
N ASP A 384 -2.04 -9.48 12.68
CA ASP A 384 -2.11 -8.45 13.73
C ASP A 384 -3.56 -8.24 14.19
N PRO A 385 -3.84 -8.32 15.51
CA PRO A 385 -5.19 -8.10 16.02
C PRO A 385 -5.68 -6.70 15.69
N LYS A 386 -7.00 -6.58 15.55
CA LYS A 386 -7.68 -5.32 15.20
C LYS A 386 -7.43 -4.22 16.23
N SER A 387 -7.55 -4.52 17.52
CA SER A 387 -7.23 -3.61 18.62
C SER A 387 -5.74 -3.64 18.98
N SER A 388 -5.26 -2.60 19.67
CA SER A 388 -3.83 -2.46 20.02
C SER A 388 -3.64 -2.18 21.50
N PRO A 389 -3.95 -3.16 22.38
CA PRO A 389 -4.01 -2.94 23.83
C PRO A 389 -2.68 -2.50 24.44
N LEU A 390 -1.54 -3.02 23.95
CA LEU A 390 -0.22 -2.56 24.39
C LEU A 390 0.05 -1.11 23.97
N SER A 391 -0.26 -0.76 22.72
CA SER A 391 -0.12 0.62 22.23
C SER A 391 -1.06 1.59 22.93
N LEU A 392 -2.28 1.14 23.30
CA LEU A 392 -3.22 1.91 24.11
C LEU A 392 -2.66 2.17 25.52
N PHE A 393 -2.12 1.14 26.17
CA PHE A 393 -1.50 1.27 27.48
C PHE A 393 -0.33 2.27 27.44
N ILE A 394 0.53 2.19 26.41
CA ILE A 394 1.62 3.15 26.20
C ILE A 394 1.06 4.56 26.00
N TYR A 395 0.05 4.73 25.14
CA TYR A 395 -0.60 6.03 24.89
C TYR A 395 -1.13 6.67 26.18
N CYS A 396 -1.68 5.87 27.08
CA CYS A 396 -2.17 6.33 28.38
C CYS A 396 -1.07 6.62 29.41
N SER A 397 0.17 6.19 29.14
CA SER A 397 1.29 6.23 30.10
C SER A 397 2.32 7.32 29.77
N ILE A 398 2.23 7.96 28.60
CA ILE A 398 3.17 9.00 28.15
C ILE A 398 2.42 10.18 27.51
N SER A 399 3.00 11.37 27.62
CA SER A 399 2.56 12.59 26.95
C SER A 399 2.91 12.63 25.45
N GLU A 400 2.39 13.61 24.71
CA GLU A 400 2.69 13.78 23.28
C GLU A 400 4.17 14.11 23.03
N ASP A 401 4.80 14.91 23.89
CA ASP A 401 6.23 15.22 23.78
C ASP A 401 7.09 13.97 24.04
N GLU A 402 6.71 13.17 25.05
CA GLU A 402 7.38 11.90 25.35
C GLU A 402 7.19 10.86 24.23
N LEU A 403 6.06 10.89 23.51
CA LEU A 403 5.82 10.04 22.35
C LEU A 403 6.83 10.32 21.24
N ALA A 404 7.03 11.61 20.90
CA ALA A 404 7.97 12.03 19.87
C ALA A 404 9.42 11.65 20.22
N ASP A 405 9.83 11.91 21.47
CA ASP A 405 11.15 11.55 21.99
C ASP A 405 11.36 10.02 22.01
N SER A 406 10.35 9.26 22.44
CA SER A 406 10.39 7.79 22.45
C SER A 406 10.56 7.23 21.03
N LEU A 407 9.90 7.82 20.03
CA LEU A 407 10.07 7.43 18.62
C LEU A 407 11.48 7.69 18.11
N GLN A 408 12.07 8.84 18.45
CA GLN A 408 13.43 9.16 18.07
C GLN A 408 14.43 8.18 18.69
N LYS A 409 14.26 7.85 19.97
CA LYS A 409 15.10 6.86 20.67
C LYS A 409 14.91 5.45 20.11
N ALA A 410 13.68 5.07 19.74
CA ALA A 410 13.44 3.80 19.04
C ALA A 410 14.24 3.74 17.73
N ARG A 411 14.22 4.81 16.91
CA ARG A 411 15.03 4.89 15.69
C ARG A 411 16.53 4.81 15.97
N SER A 412 17.00 5.48 17.01
CA SER A 412 18.41 5.43 17.45
C SER A 412 18.82 4.02 17.91
N MET A 413 17.89 3.26 18.50
CA MET A 413 18.13 1.85 18.83
C MET A 413 18.25 1.00 17.56
N PHE A 414 17.47 1.28 16.52
CA PHE A 414 17.54 0.55 15.25
C PHE A 414 18.83 0.82 14.47
N SER A 415 19.38 2.03 14.59
CA SER A 415 20.68 2.41 14.01
C SER A 415 21.87 2.04 14.90
N GLU A 416 21.63 1.32 16.01
CA GLU A 416 22.65 0.91 16.99
C GLU A 416 23.40 2.08 17.68
N GLU A 417 22.85 3.30 17.60
CA GLU A 417 23.40 4.49 18.26
C GLU A 417 23.21 4.45 19.78
N ILE A 418 22.12 3.81 20.25
CA ILE A 418 21.89 3.50 21.66
C ILE A 418 21.65 2.01 21.84
N SER A 419 22.06 1.48 23.01
CA SER A 419 21.78 0.09 23.33
C SER A 419 20.28 -0.11 23.62
N ARG A 420 19.80 -1.35 23.48
CA ARG A 420 18.43 -1.74 23.87
C ARG A 420 18.14 -1.43 25.34
N LEU A 421 19.13 -1.64 26.21
CA LEU A 421 19.02 -1.33 27.63
C LEU A 421 18.89 0.18 27.87
N ASP A 422 19.65 1.01 27.14
CA ASP A 422 19.55 2.46 27.24
C ASP A 422 18.21 2.97 26.71
N PHE A 423 17.69 2.37 25.63
CA PHE A 423 16.33 2.61 25.17
C PHE A 423 15.30 2.30 26.27
N LEU A 424 15.36 1.12 26.90
CA LEU A 424 14.42 0.76 27.98
C LEU A 424 14.52 1.70 29.19
N LYS A 425 15.74 2.12 29.58
CA LYS A 425 15.96 3.09 30.67
C LYS A 425 15.43 4.49 30.36
N SER A 426 15.28 4.81 29.09
CA SER A 426 14.79 6.11 28.65
C SER A 426 13.27 6.26 28.72
N MET A 427 12.55 5.15 28.94
CA MET A 427 11.10 5.09 29.07
C MET A 427 10.66 5.13 30.55
N PRO A 428 9.42 5.52 30.88
CA PRO A 428 8.91 5.46 32.25
C PRO A 428 9.05 4.06 32.87
N LYS A 429 9.76 3.98 34.00
CA LYS A 429 10.08 2.71 34.67
C LYS A 429 8.84 1.90 35.04
N GLU A 430 7.79 2.56 35.53
CA GLU A 430 6.53 1.90 35.91
C GLU A 430 5.84 1.26 34.69
N MET A 431 5.84 1.94 33.56
CA MET A 431 5.29 1.43 32.30
C MET A 431 6.06 0.17 31.83
N ILE A 432 7.40 0.23 31.78
CA ILE A 432 8.22 -0.92 31.37
C ILE A 432 8.08 -2.09 32.35
N THR A 433 8.04 -1.81 33.66
CA THR A 433 7.80 -2.82 34.70
C THR A 433 6.46 -3.52 34.49
N THR A 434 5.41 -2.75 34.20
CA THR A 434 4.06 -3.28 33.96
C THR A 434 4.02 -4.17 32.72
N ILE A 435 4.63 -3.71 31.61
CA ILE A 435 4.72 -4.48 30.36
C ILE A 435 5.51 -5.78 30.57
N ALA A 436 6.68 -5.71 31.21
CA ALA A 436 7.51 -6.88 31.48
C ALA A 436 6.81 -7.91 32.38
N ASN A 437 6.09 -7.45 33.41
CA ASN A 437 5.29 -8.32 34.28
C ASN A 437 4.12 -8.97 33.53
N ALA A 438 3.48 -8.24 32.61
CA ALA A 438 2.41 -8.79 31.77
C ALA A 438 2.96 -9.85 30.80
N ILE A 439 4.11 -9.60 30.16
CA ILE A 439 4.80 -10.57 29.29
C ILE A 439 5.21 -11.81 30.09
N ALA A 440 5.72 -11.65 31.31
CA ALA A 440 6.13 -12.77 32.17
C ALA A 440 5.01 -13.78 32.48
N LYS A 441 3.73 -13.34 32.43
CA LYS A 441 2.56 -14.22 32.59
C LYS A 441 2.23 -15.03 31.33
N VAL A 442 2.59 -14.53 30.15
CA VAL A 442 2.39 -15.19 28.86
C VAL A 442 3.61 -16.05 28.51
N ALA A 443 4.79 -15.44 28.51
CA ALA A 443 6.09 -16.04 28.23
C ALA A 443 6.76 -16.54 29.52
N PHE A 444 6.19 -17.56 30.16
CA PHE A 444 6.64 -18.03 31.49
C PHE A 444 8.13 -18.39 31.57
N THR A 445 8.75 -18.85 30.47
CA THR A 445 10.20 -19.15 30.42
C THR A 445 11.08 -17.90 30.46
N ARG A 446 10.53 -16.71 30.19
CA ARG A 446 11.22 -15.40 30.30
C ARG A 446 10.95 -14.69 31.62
N ALA A 447 10.08 -15.22 32.49
CA ALA A 447 9.64 -14.51 33.70
C ALA A 447 10.79 -14.09 34.62
N LYS A 448 11.73 -15.01 34.94
CA LYS A 448 12.88 -14.70 35.80
C LYS A 448 13.84 -13.69 35.13
N PRO A 449 14.32 -13.90 33.89
CA PRO A 449 15.11 -12.90 33.18
C PRO A 449 14.46 -11.51 33.08
N LEU A 450 13.14 -11.45 32.85
CA LEU A 450 12.39 -10.18 32.83
C LEU A 450 12.40 -9.49 34.20
N GLY A 451 12.20 -10.23 35.29
CA GLY A 451 12.31 -9.71 36.64
C GLY A 451 13.72 -9.19 36.97
N ASP A 452 14.75 -9.95 36.59
CA ASP A 452 16.15 -9.56 36.78
C ASP A 452 16.53 -8.31 35.96
N LEU A 453 15.94 -8.14 34.77
CA LEU A 453 16.12 -6.96 33.92
C LEU A 453 15.43 -5.74 34.52
N VAL A 454 14.15 -5.85 34.91
CA VAL A 454 13.38 -4.75 35.51
C VAL A 454 14.02 -4.24 36.80
N ALA A 455 14.64 -5.11 37.59
CA ALA A 455 15.39 -4.71 38.79
C ALA A 455 16.62 -3.83 38.49
N LYS A 456 17.15 -3.87 37.25
CA LYS A 456 18.32 -3.09 36.78
C LYS A 456 17.95 -1.79 36.07
N LEU A 457 16.69 -1.65 35.64
CA LEU A 457 16.10 -0.40 35.13
C LEU A 457 15.78 0.51 36.32
#